data_AF-A0A9D6UUX2-F1
#
_entry.id   AF-A0A9D6UUX2-F1
#
_cell.length_a   1.000
_cell.length_b   1.000
_cell.length_c   1.000
_cell.angle_alpha   90.00
_cell.angle_beta   90.00
_cell.angle_gamma   90.00
#
_symmetry.space_group_name_H-M   'P 1'
#
loop_
_entity.id
_entity.type
_entity.pdbx_description
1 polymer ?
#
loop_
_entity_poly.entity_id
_entity_poly.type
_entity_poly.pdbx_seq_one_letter_code
_entity_poly.pdbx_strand_id
1 'polypeptide(L)'
;EFLYRLTPFRVDTLAMGALLAVGVRDERWLKRLARWYRPVWVLALAGLCAVVWMAGTSRNNHPLVATWGFSLLSLIYACTVFHAHNGSAVLRFPPLRTLGKYSYGVYMMHFPLVGYFFIWMAPVGTALGPSLGAVVALALGTCASLGLALISWHLVEKRFLTLKDRFKAFNAG
;
A
#
# COMPACT_ATOMS: atom_id res chain seq x y z
N GLU A 1 -4.28 5.02 -18.74
CA GLU A 1 -3.08 5.55 -18.07
C GLU A 1 -3.32 6.91 -17.37
N PHE A 2 -3.74 7.97 -18.07
CA PHE A 2 -3.91 9.31 -17.46
C PHE A 2 -5.06 9.41 -16.43
N LEU A 3 -6.20 8.74 -16.70
CA LEU A 3 -7.36 8.65 -15.79
C LEU A 3 -7.06 8.00 -14.43
N TYR A 4 -6.03 7.14 -14.34
CA TYR A 4 -5.66 6.43 -13.11
C TYR A 4 -4.75 7.24 -12.17
N ARG A 5 -4.08 8.27 -12.69
CA ARG A 5 -3.13 9.09 -11.92
C ARG A 5 -3.76 10.35 -11.35
N LEU A 6 -4.91 10.75 -11.89
CA LEU A 6 -5.64 11.92 -11.43
C LEU A 6 -6.36 11.59 -10.11
N THR A 7 -5.91 12.24 -9.04
CA THR A 7 -6.48 12.24 -7.68
C THR A 7 -8.01 12.32 -7.59
N PRO A 8 -8.77 13.05 -8.46
CA PRO A 8 -10.23 13.09 -8.36
C PRO A 8 -10.91 11.72 -8.55
N PHE A 9 -10.29 10.78 -9.26
CA PHE A 9 -10.89 9.45 -9.53
C PHE A 9 -10.59 8.41 -8.43
N ARG A 10 -9.88 8.80 -7.36
CA ARG A 10 -9.56 7.94 -6.21
C ARG A 10 -10.15 8.43 -4.88
N VAL A 11 -11.04 9.43 -4.95
CA VAL A 11 -11.74 10.01 -3.79
C VAL A 11 -12.62 8.97 -3.09
N ASP A 12 -13.07 7.94 -3.80
CA ASP A 12 -13.83 6.81 -3.27
C ASP A 12 -13.12 6.13 -2.09
N THR A 13 -11.79 5.95 -2.19
CA THR A 13 -11.01 5.32 -1.11
C THR A 13 -10.89 6.23 0.13
N LEU A 14 -10.75 7.54 -0.08
CA LEU A 14 -10.73 8.53 0.99
C LEU A 14 -12.11 8.66 1.65
N ALA A 15 -13.18 8.65 0.85
CA ALA A 15 -14.56 8.68 1.30
C ALA A 15 -14.88 7.43 2.14
N MET A 16 -14.44 6.25 1.72
CA MET A 16 -14.62 5.02 2.50
C MET A 16 -13.91 5.10 3.87
N GLY A 17 -12.68 5.66 3.90
CA GLY A 17 -11.97 5.91 5.15
C GLY A 17 -12.68 6.93 6.06
N ALA A 18 -13.22 8.00 5.48
CA ALA A 18 -14.00 9.00 6.22
C ALA A 18 -15.31 8.42 6.77
N LEU A 19 -16.04 7.64 5.97
CA LEU A 19 -17.26 6.93 6.39
C LEU A 19 -16.97 5.96 7.54
N LEU A 20 -15.87 5.22 7.47
CA LEU A 20 -15.44 4.36 8.57
C LEU A 20 -15.14 5.17 9.84
N ALA A 21 -14.43 6.30 9.71
CA ALA A 21 -14.12 7.16 10.84
C ALA A 21 -15.38 7.74 11.51
N VAL A 22 -16.39 8.11 10.72
CA VAL A 22 -17.71 8.55 11.24
C VAL A 22 -18.44 7.38 11.90
N GLY A 23 -18.46 6.21 11.27
CA GLY A 23 -19.14 5.02 11.79
C GLY A 23 -18.55 4.49 13.10
N VAL A 24 -17.27 4.72 13.36
CA VAL A 24 -16.63 4.37 14.65
C VAL A 24 -17.03 5.31 15.79
N ARG A 25 -17.48 6.54 15.49
CA ARG A 25 -17.89 7.53 16.51
C ARG A 25 -19.28 7.29 17.09
N ASP A 26 -20.15 6.58 16.36
CA ASP A 26 -21.50 6.22 16.82
C ASP A 26 -21.51 4.78 17.33
N GLU A 27 -21.92 4.56 18.59
CA GLU A 27 -21.96 3.24 19.21
C GLU A 27 -22.81 2.21 18.44
N ARG A 28 -23.91 2.66 17.81
CA ARG A 28 -24.79 1.79 17.02
C ARG A 28 -24.07 1.27 15.79
N TRP A 29 -23.35 2.16 15.09
CA TRP A 29 -22.57 1.80 13.91
C TRP A 29 -21.33 1.01 14.25
N LEU A 30 -20.65 1.33 15.36
CA LEU A 30 -19.52 0.58 15.87
C LEU A 30 -19.87 -0.89 16.12
N LYS A 31 -21.00 -1.17 16.79
CA LYS A 31 -21.47 -2.56 17.02
C LYS A 31 -21.79 -3.28 15.71
N ARG A 32 -22.39 -2.59 14.73
CA ARG A 32 -22.67 -3.16 13.40
C ARG A 32 -21.38 -3.48 12.65
N LEU A 33 -20.42 -2.56 12.62
CA LEU A 33 -19.11 -2.75 12.00
C LEU A 33 -18.35 -3.91 12.68
N ALA A 34 -18.36 -3.97 14.02
CA ALA A 34 -17.74 -5.06 14.79
C ALA A 34 -18.32 -6.44 14.47
N ARG A 35 -19.62 -6.52 14.15
CA ARG A 35 -20.27 -7.77 13.73
C ARG A 35 -19.96 -8.14 12.29
N TRP A 36 -19.95 -7.18 11.37
CA TRP A 36 -19.91 -7.44 9.93
C TRP A 36 -18.53 -7.30 9.27
N TYR A 37 -17.51 -6.74 9.93
CA TYR A 37 -16.22 -6.52 9.28
C TYR A 37 -15.55 -7.83 8.79
N ARG A 38 -15.66 -8.93 9.56
CA ARG A 38 -15.08 -10.23 9.18
C ARG A 38 -15.74 -10.84 7.93
N PRO A 39 -17.07 -11.03 7.89
CA PRO A 39 -17.71 -11.57 6.68
C PRO A 39 -17.52 -10.65 5.47
N VAL A 40 -17.58 -9.33 5.65
CA VAL A 40 -17.31 -8.36 4.56
C VAL A 40 -15.87 -8.50 4.06
N TRP A 41 -14.88 -8.62 4.95
CA TRP A 41 -13.48 -8.80 4.55
C TRP A 41 -13.25 -10.11 3.79
N VAL A 42 -13.81 -11.23 4.27
CA VAL A 42 -13.70 -12.53 3.59
C VAL A 42 -14.39 -12.51 2.22
N LEU A 43 -15.59 -11.93 2.14
CA LEU A 43 -16.32 -11.82 0.88
C LEU A 43 -15.59 -10.91 -0.12
N ALA A 44 -15.05 -9.78 0.34
CA ALA A 44 -14.28 -8.88 -0.50
C ALA A 44 -12.98 -9.52 -1.00
N LEU A 45 -12.29 -10.29 -0.15
CA LEU A 45 -11.10 -11.04 -0.53
C LEU A 45 -11.43 -12.14 -1.55
N ALA A 46 -12.50 -12.91 -1.32
CA ALA A 46 -12.96 -13.93 -2.26
C ALA A 46 -13.35 -13.31 -3.61
N GLY A 47 -14.07 -12.19 -3.59
CA GLY A 47 -14.41 -11.42 -4.79
C GLY A 47 -13.17 -10.94 -5.55
N LEU A 48 -12.15 -10.45 -4.83
CA LEU A 48 -10.91 -10.02 -5.46
C LEU A 48 -10.18 -11.19 -6.13
N CYS A 49 -10.08 -12.33 -5.45
CA CYS A 49 -9.50 -13.55 -6.02
C CYS A 49 -10.28 -14.01 -7.26
N ALA A 50 -11.62 -13.98 -7.22
CA ALA A 50 -12.46 -14.33 -8.36
C ALA A 50 -12.25 -13.39 -9.55
N VAL A 51 -12.15 -12.07 -9.31
CA VAL A 51 -11.87 -11.08 -10.37
C VAL A 51 -10.51 -11.33 -11.01
N VAL A 52 -9.47 -11.59 -10.21
CA VAL A 52 -8.12 -11.88 -10.72
C VAL A 52 -8.10 -13.20 -11.51
N TRP A 53 -8.80 -14.22 -11.01
CA TRP A 53 -8.90 -15.52 -11.67
C TRP A 53 -9.64 -15.41 -13.01
N MET A 54 -10.79 -14.72 -13.06
CA MET A 54 -11.58 -14.52 -14.28
C MET A 54 -10.89 -13.61 -15.29
N ALA A 55 -10.19 -12.57 -14.83
CA ALA A 55 -9.44 -11.69 -15.72
C ALA A 55 -8.21 -12.39 -16.33
N GLY A 56 -7.73 -13.49 -15.73
CA GLY A 56 -6.48 -14.16 -16.12
C GLY A 56 -5.25 -13.27 -16.00
N THR A 57 -5.39 -12.10 -15.37
CA THR A 57 -4.34 -11.08 -15.28
C THR A 57 -4.59 -10.17 -14.08
N SER A 58 -3.51 -9.77 -13.42
CA SER A 58 -3.53 -8.74 -12.37
C SER A 58 -3.24 -7.35 -12.92
N ARG A 59 -3.29 -7.16 -14.24
CA ARG A 59 -3.01 -5.88 -14.89
C ARG A 59 -4.18 -4.92 -14.69
N ASN A 60 -3.88 -3.73 -14.14
CA ASN A 60 -4.86 -2.67 -13.86
C ASN A 60 -5.62 -2.15 -15.11
N ASN A 61 -5.11 -2.45 -16.31
CA ASN A 61 -5.74 -2.04 -17.57
C ASN A 61 -6.86 -2.99 -18.01
N HIS A 62 -7.05 -4.13 -17.34
CA HIS A 62 -8.13 -5.05 -17.64
C HIS A 62 -9.47 -4.51 -17.10
N PRO A 63 -10.56 -4.44 -17.90
CA PRO A 63 -11.83 -3.82 -17.49
C PRO A 63 -12.40 -4.38 -16.19
N LEU A 64 -12.35 -5.70 -15.99
CA LEU A 64 -12.85 -6.32 -14.76
C LEU A 64 -12.09 -5.90 -13.49
N VAL A 65 -10.75 -5.82 -13.58
CA VAL A 65 -9.89 -5.40 -12.46
C VAL A 65 -10.08 -3.89 -12.20
N ALA A 66 -10.21 -3.12 -13.27
CA ALA A 66 -10.48 -1.69 -13.23
C ALA A 66 -11.81 -1.34 -12.56
N THR A 67 -12.88 -2.07 -12.88
CA THR A 67 -14.22 -1.77 -12.38
C THR A 67 -14.44 -2.30 -10.96
N TRP A 68 -14.03 -3.55 -10.69
CA TRP A 68 -14.36 -4.22 -9.42
C TRP A 68 -13.18 -4.30 -8.46
N GLY A 69 -11.96 -4.43 -8.99
CA GLY A 69 -10.77 -4.66 -8.17
C GLY A 69 -10.52 -3.54 -7.17
N PHE A 70 -10.59 -2.28 -7.60
CA PHE A 70 -10.33 -1.13 -6.71
C PHE A 70 -11.36 -0.99 -5.58
N SER A 71 -12.65 -1.22 -5.86
CA SER A 71 -13.70 -1.17 -4.83
C SER A 71 -13.59 -2.32 -3.84
N LEU A 72 -13.20 -3.52 -4.30
CA LEU A 72 -12.95 -4.66 -3.41
C LEU A 72 -11.72 -4.40 -2.53
N LEU A 73 -10.66 -3.85 -3.10
CA LEU A 73 -9.46 -3.42 -2.35
C LEU A 73 -9.80 -2.35 -1.29
N SER A 74 -10.65 -1.36 -1.62
CA SER A 74 -11.03 -0.33 -0.66
C SER A 74 -11.80 -0.90 0.54
N LEU A 75 -12.68 -1.88 0.32
CA LEU A 75 -13.39 -2.61 1.39
C LEU A 75 -12.44 -3.44 2.24
N ILE A 76 -11.50 -4.17 1.61
CA ILE A 76 -10.48 -4.96 2.32
C ILE A 76 -9.65 -4.06 3.24
N TYR A 77 -9.17 -2.93 2.73
CA TYR A 77 -8.38 -1.98 3.52
C TYR A 77 -9.20 -1.32 4.63
N ALA A 78 -10.44 -0.90 4.35
CA ALA A 78 -11.33 -0.33 5.38
C ALA A 78 -11.55 -1.31 6.54
N CYS A 79 -11.85 -2.58 6.24
CA CYS A 79 -12.02 -3.63 7.24
C CYS A 79 -10.71 -3.93 8.00
N THR A 80 -9.56 -3.89 7.31
CA THR A 80 -8.25 -4.09 7.92
C THR A 80 -7.89 -2.96 8.88
N VAL A 81 -8.18 -1.71 8.50
CA VAL A 81 -7.98 -0.53 9.36
C VAL A 81 -8.90 -0.58 10.58
N PHE A 82 -10.17 -0.97 10.39
CA PHE A 82 -11.10 -1.18 11.50
C PHE A 82 -10.61 -2.29 12.46
N HIS A 83 -10.06 -3.38 11.93
CA HIS A 83 -9.47 -4.44 12.74
C HIS A 83 -8.23 -3.95 13.50
N ALA A 84 -7.39 -3.12 12.89
CA ALA A 84 -6.25 -2.49 13.55
C ALA A 84 -6.70 -1.57 14.71
N HIS A 85 -7.78 -0.81 14.50
CA HIS A 85 -8.38 0.07 15.50
C HIS A 85 -8.86 -0.71 16.73
N ASN A 86 -9.54 -1.83 16.52
CA ASN A 86 -10.06 -2.69 17.60
C ASN A 86 -9.00 -3.54 18.32
N GLY A 87 -7.71 -3.40 17.99
CA GLY A 87 -6.63 -4.02 18.76
C GLY A 87 -6.08 -5.33 18.22
N SER A 88 -5.81 -5.41 16.92
CA SER A 88 -5.10 -6.55 16.32
C SER A 88 -3.67 -6.73 16.87
N ALA A 89 -3.38 -7.90 17.46
CA ALA A 89 -2.04 -8.24 17.94
C ALA A 89 -1.02 -8.36 16.79
N VAL A 90 -1.45 -8.91 15.64
CA VAL A 90 -0.61 -9.09 14.45
C VAL A 90 -0.20 -7.73 13.87
N LEU A 91 -1.14 -6.79 13.72
CA LEU A 91 -0.85 -5.46 13.19
C LEU A 91 -0.08 -4.56 14.17
N ARG A 92 -0.04 -4.94 15.46
CA ARG A 92 0.76 -4.26 16.49
C ARG A 92 2.17 -4.86 16.64
N PHE A 93 2.48 -5.93 15.93
CA PHE A 93 3.79 -6.60 16.00
C PHE A 93 4.93 -5.62 15.65
N PRO A 94 5.92 -5.39 16.53
CA PRO A 94 6.92 -4.34 16.34
C PRO A 94 7.71 -4.42 15.03
N PRO A 95 8.14 -5.60 14.54
CA PRO A 95 8.77 -5.73 13.23
C PRO A 95 7.88 -5.27 12.08
N LEU A 96 6.59 -5.61 12.11
CA LEU A 96 5.63 -5.22 11.08
C LEU A 96 5.42 -3.70 11.05
N ARG A 97 5.35 -3.06 12.22
CA ARG A 97 5.28 -1.58 12.32
C ARG A 97 6.55 -0.92 11.81
N THR A 98 7.71 -1.54 12.06
CA THR A 98 9.02 -1.04 11.63
C THR A 98 9.15 -1.14 10.10
N LEU A 99 8.74 -2.26 9.50
CA LEU A 99 8.67 -2.41 8.05
C LEU A 99 7.68 -1.42 7.42
N GLY A 100 6.51 -1.24 8.02
CA GLY A 100 5.51 -0.26 7.57
C GLY A 100 6.05 1.17 7.55
N LYS A 101 6.91 1.53 8.51
CA LYS A 101 7.58 2.85 8.56
C LYS A 101 8.48 3.10 7.35
N TYR A 102 9.21 2.09 6.89
CA TYR A 102 10.07 2.21 5.71
C TYR A 102 9.34 2.02 4.38
N SER A 103 8.12 1.47 4.40
CA SER A 103 7.36 1.13 3.19
C SER A 103 7.14 2.31 2.25
N TYR A 104 6.93 3.52 2.78
CA TYR A 104 6.75 4.72 1.96
C TYR A 104 8.03 5.12 1.22
N GLY A 105 9.18 5.11 1.91
CA GLY A 105 10.48 5.35 1.29
C GLY A 105 10.78 4.32 0.20
N VAL A 106 10.50 3.04 0.46
CA VAL A 106 10.66 1.98 -0.54
C VAL A 106 9.74 2.21 -1.74
N TYR A 107 8.47 2.55 -1.50
CA TYR A 107 7.51 2.86 -2.56
C TYR A 107 8.00 4.01 -3.46
N MET A 108 8.59 5.06 -2.89
CA MET A 108 9.09 6.17 -3.70
C MET A 108 10.35 5.80 -4.49
N MET A 109 11.25 5.01 -3.91
CA MET A 109 12.56 4.70 -4.50
C MET A 109 12.51 3.53 -5.50
N HIS A 110 11.62 2.55 -5.31
CA HIS A 110 11.61 1.35 -6.17
C HIS A 110 11.29 1.67 -7.63
N PHE A 111 10.42 2.64 -7.91
CA PHE A 111 10.00 2.95 -9.28
C PHE A 111 11.15 3.48 -10.16
N PRO A 112 11.90 4.54 -9.77
CA PRO A 112 13.06 4.99 -10.53
C PRO A 112 14.18 3.95 -10.57
N LEU A 113 14.36 3.18 -9.49
CA LEU A 113 15.40 2.16 -9.42
C LEU A 113 15.13 0.98 -10.34
N VAL A 114 13.90 0.48 -10.42
CA VAL A 114 13.55 -0.60 -11.35
C VAL A 114 13.82 -0.18 -12.79
N GLY A 115 13.46 1.06 -13.18
CA GLY A 115 13.76 1.58 -14.52
C GLY A 115 15.27 1.66 -14.81
N TYR A 116 16.06 2.15 -13.85
CA TYR A 116 17.51 2.20 -13.96
C TYR A 116 18.13 0.79 -14.02
N PHE A 117 17.75 -0.10 -13.12
CA PHE A 117 18.24 -1.48 -13.08
C PHE A 117 17.92 -2.25 -14.36
N PHE A 118 16.74 -2.04 -14.96
CA PHE A 118 16.38 -2.71 -16.21
C PHE A 118 17.30 -2.33 -17.38
N ILE A 119 17.72 -1.06 -17.45
CA ILE A 119 18.64 -0.56 -18.49
C ILE A 119 20.07 -1.04 -18.22
N TRP A 120 20.55 -0.92 -16.98
CA TRP A 120 21.94 -1.20 -16.63
C TRP A 120 22.25 -2.69 -16.49
N MET A 121 21.25 -3.54 -16.18
CA MET A 121 21.42 -4.99 -16.07
C MET A 121 21.07 -5.76 -17.34
N ALA A 122 20.70 -5.09 -18.44
CA ALA A 122 20.46 -5.74 -19.72
C ALA A 122 21.64 -6.66 -20.17
N PRO A 123 22.92 -6.27 -20.01
CA PRO A 123 24.07 -7.14 -20.34
C PRO A 123 24.18 -8.38 -19.44
N VAL A 124 23.76 -8.28 -18.18
CA VAL A 124 23.76 -9.40 -17.22
C VAL A 124 22.66 -10.40 -17.57
N GLY A 125 21.51 -9.91 -18.03
CA GLY A 125 20.42 -10.75 -18.54
C GLY A 125 20.80 -11.56 -19.78
N THR A 126 21.64 -11.01 -20.65
CA THR A 126 22.17 -11.75 -21.81
C THR A 126 23.20 -12.81 -21.43
N ALA A 127 23.95 -12.62 -20.33
CA ALA A 127 24.99 -13.55 -19.89
C ALA A 127 24.46 -14.72 -19.04
N LEU A 128 23.46 -14.47 -18.18
CA LEU A 128 22.90 -15.48 -17.25
C LEU A 128 21.62 -16.15 -17.77
N GLY A 129 21.12 -15.72 -18.92
CA GLY A 129 19.83 -16.14 -19.48
C GLY A 129 18.66 -15.32 -18.91
N PRO A 130 17.53 -15.25 -19.65
CA PRO A 130 16.46 -14.29 -19.40
C PRO A 130 15.74 -14.49 -18.05
N SER A 131 15.59 -15.72 -17.58
CA SER A 131 14.94 -16.03 -16.30
C SER A 131 15.84 -15.72 -15.10
N LEU A 132 17.08 -16.21 -15.12
CA LEU A 132 18.02 -16.02 -14.01
C LEU A 132 18.44 -14.55 -13.90
N GLY A 133 18.70 -13.89 -15.04
CA GLY A 133 19.01 -12.46 -15.08
C GLY A 133 17.89 -11.59 -14.54
N ALA A 134 16.62 -11.92 -14.82
CA ALA A 134 15.47 -11.21 -14.27
C ALA A 134 15.36 -11.37 -12.74
N VAL A 135 15.60 -12.58 -12.22
CA VAL A 135 15.59 -12.83 -10.76
C VAL A 135 16.70 -12.05 -10.07
N VAL A 136 17.91 -12.07 -10.62
CA VAL A 136 19.05 -11.31 -10.06
C VAL A 136 18.78 -9.81 -10.12
N ALA A 137 18.25 -9.31 -11.23
CA ALA A 137 17.90 -7.89 -11.37
C ALA A 137 16.80 -7.46 -10.40
N LEU A 138 15.78 -8.29 -10.19
CA LEU A 138 14.73 -8.05 -9.21
C LEU A 138 15.29 -8.04 -7.78
N ALA A 139 16.15 -9.01 -7.44
CA ALA A 139 16.76 -9.10 -6.12
C ALA A 139 17.66 -7.89 -5.84
N LEU A 140 18.56 -7.53 -6.76
CA LEU A 140 19.44 -6.38 -6.61
C LEU A 140 18.67 -5.07 -6.59
N GLY A 141 17.69 -4.89 -7.47
CA GLY A 141 16.83 -3.71 -7.48
C GLY A 141 16.05 -3.54 -6.18
N THR A 142 15.52 -4.63 -5.63
CA THR A 142 14.81 -4.63 -4.33
C THR A 142 15.77 -4.28 -3.18
N CYS A 143 16.94 -4.90 -3.13
CA CYS A 143 17.97 -4.62 -2.13
C CYS A 143 18.47 -3.17 -2.21
N ALA A 144 18.73 -2.66 -3.41
CA ALA A 144 19.12 -1.27 -3.63
C ALA A 144 18.01 -0.30 -3.21
N SER A 145 16.75 -0.62 -3.53
CA SER A 145 15.58 0.18 -3.12
C SER A 145 15.42 0.23 -1.60
N LEU A 146 15.58 -0.91 -0.93
CA LEU A 146 15.57 -0.98 0.53
C LEU A 146 16.73 -0.19 1.14
N GLY A 147 17.95 -0.35 0.63
CA GLY A 147 19.13 0.37 1.10
C GLY A 147 18.98 1.88 0.95
N LEU A 148 18.56 2.34 -0.23
CA LEU A 148 18.35 3.77 -0.49
C LEU A 148 17.17 4.34 0.31
N ALA A 149 16.10 3.59 0.49
CA ALA A 149 14.99 3.99 1.36
C ALA A 149 15.44 4.11 2.82
N LEU A 150 16.28 3.19 3.31
CA LEU A 150 16.85 3.27 4.65
C LEU A 150 17.78 4.47 4.81
N ILE A 151 18.63 4.76 3.82
CA ILE A 151 19.51 5.94 3.83
C ILE A 151 18.67 7.22 3.83
N SER A 152 17.70 7.33 2.92
CA SER A 152 16.76 8.45 2.84
C SER A 152 16.01 8.66 4.16
N TRP A 153 15.53 7.58 4.78
CA TRP A 153 14.84 7.64 6.06
C TRP A 153 15.72 8.28 7.15
N HIS A 154 16.99 7.85 7.25
CA HIS A 154 17.89 8.33 8.31
C HIS A 154 18.41 9.75 8.05
N LEU A 155 18.65 10.12 6.79
CA LEU A 155 19.24 11.41 6.43
C LEU A 155 18.20 12.53 6.27
N VAL A 156 17.01 12.19 5.75
CA VAL A 156 15.98 13.16 5.37
C VAL A 156 14.78 12.99 6.28
N GLU A 157 14.06 11.86 6.17
CA GLU A 157 12.72 11.71 6.73
C GLU A 157 12.70 11.86 8.26
N LYS A 158 13.65 11.23 8.96
CA LYS A 158 13.77 11.35 10.42
C LYS A 158 14.05 12.80 10.85
N ARG A 159 14.86 13.56 10.10
CA ARG A 159 15.21 14.95 10.42
C ARG A 159 14.03 15.89 10.18
N PHE A 160 13.32 15.73 9.06
CA PHE A 160 12.10 16.50 8.78
C PHE A 160 10.97 16.18 9.77
N LEU A 161 10.83 14.93 10.20
CA LEU A 161 9.85 14.57 11.25
C LEU A 161 10.17 15.23 12.60
N THR A 162 11.45 15.35 12.98
CA THR A 162 11.82 16.10 14.20
C THR A 162 11.57 17.60 14.10
N LEU A 163 11.56 18.16 12.88
CA LEU A 163 11.18 19.55 12.64
C LEU A 163 9.67 19.77 12.77
N LYS A 164 8.84 18.77 12.47
CA LYS A 164 7.38 18.85 12.62
C LYS A 164 6.95 19.21 14.04
N ASP A 165 7.62 18.68 15.06
CA ASP A 165 7.30 19.00 16.46
C ASP A 165 7.65 20.46 16.83
N ARG A 166 8.55 21.11 16.08
CA ARG A 166 8.89 22.54 16.24
C ARG A 166 7.89 23.46 15.55
N PHE A 167 7.25 22.99 14.47
CA PHE A 167 6.18 23.70 13.77
C PHE A 167 4.77 23.33 14.24
N LYS A 168 4.64 22.56 15.34
CA LYS A 168 3.43 22.59 16.18
C LYS A 168 3.35 23.94 16.90
N ALA A 169 3.31 25.02 16.12
CA ALA A 169 3.01 26.35 16.61
C ALA A 169 1.49 26.43 16.81
N PHE A 170 1.11 26.60 18.07
CA PHE A 170 -0.09 27.31 18.50
C PHE A 170 -1.44 26.66 18.18
N ASN A 171 -1.79 25.60 18.92
CA ASN A 171 -3.20 25.42 19.29
C ASN A 171 -3.49 26.43 20.41
N ALA A 172 -3.87 27.65 20.04
CA ALA A 172 -4.75 28.45 20.88
C ALA A 172 -6.20 28.10 20.54
N GLY A 173 -6.99 27.83 21.58
CA GLY A 173 -8.38 27.42 21.51
C GLY A 173 -8.58 26.13 22.29
#